data_AF-W1VAA8-F1
#
_entry.id   AF-W1VAA8-F1
#
_cell.length_a   1.000
_cell.length_b   1.000
_cell.length_c   1.000
_cell.angle_alpha   90.00
_cell.angle_beta   90.00
_cell.angle_gamma   90.00
#
_symmetry.space_group_name_H-M   'P 1'
#
loop_
_entity.id
_entity.type
_entity.pdbx_description
1 polymer ?
#
loop_
_entity_poly.entity_id
_entity_poly.type
_entity_poly.pdbx_seq_one_letter_code
_entity_poly.pdbx_strand_id
1 'polypeptide(L)'
;MPAAQTQDRSKALATALSQIDKAFGKGSVMRLGDDTRPPVSVIPTGSIALDVALGVGGLPRGRIIEIYGPESSGKTTVALHAVASAQKAGGNAAFIDAEHALDPVYAKALGVDTDNLLVSQPDTGEQALEIADMLIRSGGLDIIVIDSVAALVPKAEIEGEMGDSHVGLQARLMSQALRKITGALSATGTTAIFINQLREKIGVFFGNPETTTGGKALKFYASVRIDVRRIQTLKDGDQPVGNRTRAKVVKNKMAPPFKQAEFDIVYGQGISREGSLLDMGVENGIVRKSGAWFTYGTDQLGQGKENARTFLKDNPELADEIENKILAALGIGEPGRKAREEAEAAAAQKASAVAEPEAGAQGGKAASTTGAKSAGTRGAKKAKAVSVDDAFGEEAGGF
;
A
#
# COMPACT_ATOMS: atom_id res chain seq x y z
N MET A 1 -50.62 8.56 -3.51
CA MET A 1 -49.96 9.53 -4.39
C MET A 1 -48.42 9.56 -4.33
N PRO A 2 -47.70 9.26 -3.21
CA PRO A 2 -46.22 9.32 -3.22
C PRO A 2 -45.53 8.12 -3.91
N ALA A 3 -46.11 6.92 -3.86
CA ALA A 3 -45.49 5.71 -4.44
C ALA A 3 -45.38 5.70 -5.97
N ALA A 4 -46.33 6.34 -6.68
CA ALA A 4 -46.32 6.43 -8.14
C ALA A 4 -45.19 7.35 -8.65
N GLN A 5 -44.95 8.49 -7.97
CA GLN A 5 -43.84 9.40 -8.30
C GLN A 5 -42.46 8.77 -8.07
N THR A 6 -42.33 7.87 -7.10
CA THR A 6 -41.08 7.13 -6.86
C THR A 6 -40.80 6.12 -7.98
N GLN A 7 -41.84 5.45 -8.49
CA GLN A 7 -41.71 4.55 -9.65
C GLN A 7 -41.32 5.29 -10.92
N ASP A 8 -41.92 6.45 -11.22
CA ASP A 8 -41.59 7.21 -12.42
C ASP A 8 -40.16 7.78 -12.38
N ARG A 9 -39.69 8.25 -11.22
CA ARG A 9 -38.29 8.66 -11.03
C ARG A 9 -37.32 7.50 -11.21
N SER A 10 -37.67 6.30 -10.73
CA SER A 10 -36.82 5.11 -10.86
C SER A 10 -36.70 4.64 -12.32
N LYS A 11 -37.79 4.73 -13.10
CA LYS A 11 -37.79 4.42 -14.54
C LYS A 11 -36.99 5.45 -15.33
N ALA A 12 -37.17 6.74 -15.05
CA ALA A 12 -36.39 7.80 -15.68
C ALA A 12 -34.89 7.65 -15.41
N LEU A 13 -34.52 7.30 -14.17
CA LEU A 13 -33.13 7.01 -13.79
C LEU A 13 -32.58 5.78 -14.54
N ALA A 14 -33.34 4.69 -14.65
CA ALA A 14 -32.91 3.49 -15.38
C ALA A 14 -32.70 3.77 -16.87
N THR A 15 -33.56 4.56 -17.49
CA THR A 15 -33.41 5.00 -18.89
C THR A 15 -32.17 5.87 -19.06
N ALA A 16 -31.92 6.82 -18.15
CA ALA A 16 -30.74 7.67 -18.18
C ALA A 16 -29.45 6.84 -18.02
N LEU A 17 -29.42 5.89 -17.08
CA LEU A 17 -28.28 4.98 -16.90
C LEU A 17 -28.01 4.13 -18.16
N SER A 18 -29.07 3.59 -18.78
CA SER A 18 -28.96 2.83 -20.03
C SER A 18 -28.45 3.68 -21.21
N GLN A 19 -28.90 4.93 -21.32
CA GLN A 19 -28.40 5.87 -22.31
C GLN A 19 -26.93 6.23 -22.09
N ILE A 20 -26.52 6.41 -20.83
CA ILE A 20 -25.14 6.69 -20.46
C ILE A 20 -24.23 5.50 -20.79
N ASP A 21 -24.62 4.27 -20.41
CA ASP A 21 -23.87 3.06 -20.76
C ASP A 21 -23.76 2.85 -22.27
N LYS A 22 -24.81 3.19 -23.03
CA LYS A 22 -24.80 3.09 -24.50
C LYS A 22 -23.91 4.15 -25.15
N ALA A 23 -23.87 5.36 -24.60
CA ALA A 23 -23.10 6.47 -25.15
C ALA A 23 -21.62 6.44 -24.76
N PHE A 24 -21.30 5.97 -23.55
CA PHE A 24 -19.95 6.08 -22.96
C PHE A 24 -19.33 4.73 -22.57
N GLY A 25 -20.01 3.62 -22.88
CA GLY A 25 -19.56 2.27 -22.58
C GLY A 25 -20.08 1.76 -21.24
N LYS A 26 -20.15 0.43 -21.12
CA LYS A 26 -20.61 -0.26 -19.90
C LYS A 26 -19.73 0.11 -18.70
N GLY A 27 -20.36 0.49 -17.59
CA GLY A 27 -19.66 0.81 -16.35
C GLY A 27 -19.22 2.28 -16.25
N SER A 28 -19.69 3.13 -17.18
CA SER A 28 -19.48 4.58 -17.12
C SER A 28 -20.21 5.23 -15.94
N VAL A 29 -21.35 4.67 -15.51
CA VAL A 29 -22.04 5.03 -14.27
C VAL A 29 -22.54 3.77 -13.57
N MET A 30 -22.15 3.59 -12.30
CA MET A 30 -22.53 2.45 -11.48
C MET A 30 -23.01 2.92 -10.10
N ARG A 31 -23.83 2.13 -9.41
CA ARG A 31 -24.17 2.44 -8.01
C ARG A 31 -23.00 2.06 -7.12
N LEU A 32 -22.67 2.93 -6.16
CA LEU A 32 -21.52 2.74 -5.28
C LEU A 32 -21.64 1.48 -4.40
N GLY A 33 -22.87 1.06 -4.07
CA GLY A 33 -23.16 -0.12 -3.26
C GLY A 33 -23.33 -1.41 -4.04
N ASP A 34 -23.20 -1.39 -5.38
CA ASP A 34 -23.17 -2.64 -6.14
C ASP A 34 -21.81 -3.31 -5.88
N ASP A 35 -21.85 -4.43 -5.15
CA ASP A 35 -20.69 -5.13 -4.56
C ASP A 35 -19.85 -5.91 -5.58
N THR A 36 -20.03 -5.62 -6.88
CA THR A 36 -19.35 -6.30 -7.99
C THR A 36 -17.99 -5.70 -8.29
N ARG A 37 -17.44 -4.83 -7.42
CA ARG A 37 -16.13 -4.23 -7.64
C ARG A 37 -15.06 -5.28 -7.34
N PRO A 38 -14.26 -5.72 -8.34
CA PRO A 38 -13.19 -6.65 -8.07
C PRO A 38 -12.20 -6.03 -7.07
N PRO A 39 -11.52 -6.86 -6.25
CA PRO A 39 -10.49 -6.40 -5.34
C PRO A 39 -9.47 -5.51 -6.07
N VAL A 40 -8.93 -4.52 -5.35
CA VAL A 40 -7.88 -3.66 -5.91
C VAL A 40 -6.69 -4.54 -6.29
N SER A 41 -6.37 -4.59 -7.59
CA SER A 41 -5.18 -5.28 -8.05
C SER A 41 -3.93 -4.49 -7.69
N VAL A 42 -2.89 -5.18 -7.22
CA VAL A 42 -1.67 -4.57 -6.67
C VAL A 42 -0.41 -5.20 -7.26
N ILE A 43 0.69 -4.46 -7.18
CA ILE A 43 2.07 -4.91 -7.47
C ILE A 43 2.83 -4.92 -6.13
N PRO A 44 3.36 -6.07 -5.68
CA PRO A 44 4.17 -6.12 -4.46
C PRO A 44 5.37 -5.18 -4.54
N THR A 45 5.74 -4.56 -3.41
CA THR A 45 6.87 -3.62 -3.37
C THR A 45 8.22 -4.30 -3.24
N GLY A 46 8.25 -5.62 -3.02
CA GLY A 46 9.43 -6.37 -2.61
C GLY A 46 9.78 -6.23 -1.12
N SER A 47 9.03 -5.42 -0.36
CA SER A 47 9.11 -5.31 1.09
C SER A 47 7.76 -5.65 1.71
N ILE A 48 7.69 -6.79 2.39
CA ILE A 48 6.46 -7.25 3.07
C ILE A 48 6.01 -6.21 4.10
N ALA A 49 6.95 -5.61 4.83
CA ALA A 49 6.64 -4.55 5.78
C ALA A 49 5.97 -3.35 5.10
N LEU A 50 6.42 -2.97 3.90
CA LEU A 50 5.81 -1.88 3.13
C LEU A 50 4.46 -2.27 2.54
N ASP A 51 4.33 -3.50 2.03
CA ASP A 51 3.06 -4.03 1.51
C ASP A 51 1.97 -4.06 2.60
N VAL A 52 2.35 -4.43 3.83
CA VAL A 52 1.50 -4.34 5.02
C VAL A 52 1.15 -2.90 5.36
N ALA A 53 2.13 -1.99 5.35
CA ALA A 53 1.90 -0.57 5.65
C ALA A 53 0.98 0.10 4.61
N LEU A 54 1.01 -0.35 3.35
CA LEU A 54 0.10 0.10 2.29
C LEU A 54 -1.34 -0.39 2.50
N GLY A 55 -1.55 -1.44 3.30
CA GLY A 55 -2.85 -1.97 3.71
C GLY A 55 -3.60 -2.78 2.65
N VAL A 56 -3.31 -2.54 1.37
CA VAL A 56 -3.82 -3.32 0.24
C VAL A 56 -2.86 -4.42 -0.24
N GLY A 57 -1.69 -4.56 0.40
CA GLY A 57 -0.71 -5.59 0.08
C GLY A 57 0.24 -5.24 -1.08
N GLY A 58 0.31 -3.97 -1.49
CA GLY A 58 1.23 -3.53 -2.53
C GLY A 58 0.83 -2.18 -3.16
N LEU A 59 1.49 -1.83 -4.25
CA LEU A 59 1.21 -0.63 -5.04
C LEU A 59 -0.04 -0.86 -5.90
N PRO A 60 -1.07 -0.01 -5.82
CA PRO A 60 -2.29 -0.19 -6.59
C PRO A 60 -2.08 0.03 -8.09
N ARG A 61 -2.59 -0.91 -8.89
CA ARG A 61 -2.59 -0.84 -10.36
C ARG A 61 -3.45 0.29 -10.89
N GLY A 62 -3.05 0.84 -12.05
CA GLY A 62 -3.75 1.93 -12.73
C GLY A 62 -3.64 3.28 -12.01
N ARG A 63 -2.68 3.46 -11.10
CA ARG A 63 -2.55 4.65 -10.25
C ARG A 63 -1.16 5.25 -10.31
N ILE A 64 -1.11 6.52 -9.90
CA ILE A 64 0.12 7.27 -9.69
C ILE A 64 0.59 7.09 -8.25
N ILE A 65 1.86 6.76 -8.09
CA ILE A 65 2.59 6.60 -6.83
C ILE A 65 3.73 7.62 -6.84
N GLU A 66 3.94 8.33 -5.73
CA GLU A 66 5.13 9.16 -5.55
C GLU A 66 6.01 8.57 -4.46
N ILE A 67 7.27 8.32 -4.77
CA ILE A 67 8.30 7.91 -3.82
C ILE A 67 9.29 9.06 -3.69
N TYR A 68 9.40 9.65 -2.51
CA TYR A 68 10.26 10.81 -2.30
C TYR A 68 11.05 10.69 -1.01
N GLY A 69 12.10 11.49 -0.88
CA GLY A 69 12.99 11.46 0.27
C GLY A 69 14.39 12.00 -0.03
N PRO A 70 15.27 12.04 0.98
CA PRO A 70 16.65 12.48 0.82
C PRO A 70 17.42 11.68 -0.21
N GLU A 71 18.57 12.19 -0.64
CA GLU A 71 19.53 11.43 -1.45
C GLU A 71 19.97 10.16 -0.72
N SER A 72 20.28 9.11 -1.50
CA SER A 72 20.72 7.82 -0.96
C SER A 72 19.78 7.17 0.07
N SER A 73 18.50 7.56 0.10
CA SER A 73 17.51 6.99 1.03
C SER A 73 16.95 5.63 0.58
N GLY A 74 17.19 5.24 -0.68
CA GLY A 74 16.70 3.98 -1.26
C GLY A 74 15.47 4.11 -2.16
N LYS A 75 15.12 5.32 -2.62
CA LYS A 75 13.96 5.57 -3.51
C LYS A 75 13.99 4.68 -4.77
N THR A 76 15.09 4.75 -5.52
CA THR A 76 15.30 3.95 -6.74
C THR A 76 15.32 2.46 -6.44
N THR A 77 15.94 2.04 -5.33
CA THR A 77 15.90 0.63 -4.89
C THR A 77 14.47 0.13 -4.67
N VAL A 78 13.61 0.89 -3.97
CA VAL A 78 12.20 0.53 -3.77
C VAL A 78 11.45 0.45 -5.11
N ALA A 79 11.70 1.39 -6.02
CA ALA A 79 11.08 1.36 -7.34
C ALA A 79 11.54 0.15 -8.19
N LEU A 80 12.83 -0.18 -8.17
CA LEU A 80 13.38 -1.33 -8.89
C LEU A 80 12.86 -2.67 -8.33
N HIS A 81 12.65 -2.79 -7.01
CA HIS A 81 11.99 -3.98 -6.45
C HIS A 81 10.53 -4.12 -6.88
N ALA A 82 9.79 -3.00 -7.01
CA ALA A 82 8.45 -3.03 -7.57
C ALA A 82 8.45 -3.44 -9.06
N VAL A 83 9.45 -2.97 -9.83
CA VAL A 83 9.67 -3.40 -11.22
C VAL A 83 9.97 -4.89 -11.30
N ALA A 84 10.93 -5.40 -10.51
CA ALA A 84 11.26 -6.81 -10.44
C ALA A 84 10.04 -7.67 -10.07
N SER A 85 9.22 -7.20 -9.12
CA SER A 85 7.99 -7.89 -8.70
C SER A 85 6.95 -7.94 -9.84
N ALA A 86 6.81 -6.86 -10.61
CA ALA A 86 5.93 -6.84 -11.78
C ALA A 86 6.41 -7.79 -12.89
N GLN A 87 7.71 -7.78 -13.20
CA GLN A 87 8.31 -8.67 -14.20
C GLN A 87 8.22 -10.14 -13.79
N LYS A 88 8.45 -10.45 -12.51
CA LYS A 88 8.29 -11.81 -11.97
C LYS A 88 6.85 -12.33 -12.13
N ALA A 89 5.85 -11.44 -12.14
CA ALA A 89 4.46 -11.78 -12.42
C ALA A 89 4.14 -11.89 -13.92
N GLY A 90 5.14 -11.81 -14.81
CA GLY A 90 5.00 -11.85 -16.26
C GLY A 90 4.60 -10.51 -16.89
N GLY A 91 4.67 -9.42 -16.14
CA GLY A 91 4.32 -8.08 -16.62
C GLY A 91 5.47 -7.35 -17.28
N ASN A 92 5.15 -6.33 -18.09
CA ASN A 92 6.15 -5.50 -18.75
C ASN A 92 6.42 -4.22 -17.94
N ALA A 93 7.68 -3.79 -17.93
CA ALA A 93 8.13 -2.62 -17.19
C ALA A 93 8.86 -1.62 -18.09
N ALA A 94 8.71 -0.34 -17.78
CA ALA A 94 9.49 0.73 -18.38
C ALA A 94 10.14 1.63 -17.31
N PHE A 95 11.30 2.17 -17.63
CA PHE A 95 12.06 3.07 -16.78
C PHE A 95 12.49 4.30 -17.58
N ILE A 96 11.97 5.47 -17.19
CA ILE A 96 12.34 6.77 -17.74
C ILE A 96 13.41 7.35 -16.83
N ASP A 97 14.67 7.18 -17.24
CA ASP A 97 15.87 7.61 -16.51
C ASP A 97 16.25 9.03 -16.95
N ALA A 98 15.58 10.02 -16.35
CA ALA A 98 15.90 11.43 -16.55
C ALA A 98 17.12 11.88 -15.73
N GLU A 99 17.51 11.14 -14.69
CA GLU A 99 18.75 11.41 -13.93
C GLU A 99 20.01 10.83 -14.59
N HIS A 100 19.87 10.01 -15.63
CA HIS A 100 20.98 9.31 -16.31
C HIS A 100 21.85 8.50 -15.33
N ALA A 101 21.22 7.90 -14.31
CA ALA A 101 21.89 7.31 -13.15
C ALA A 101 21.53 5.84 -12.91
N LEU A 102 20.74 5.22 -13.81
CA LEU A 102 20.39 3.82 -13.68
C LEU A 102 21.59 2.91 -13.94
N ASP A 103 21.96 2.09 -12.95
CA ASP A 103 22.98 1.04 -13.08
C ASP A 103 22.33 -0.30 -13.45
N PRO A 104 22.56 -0.85 -14.67
CA PRO A 104 22.01 -2.13 -15.09
C PRO A 104 22.51 -3.31 -14.25
N VAL A 105 23.76 -3.27 -13.76
CA VAL A 105 24.34 -4.35 -12.95
C VAL A 105 23.61 -4.41 -11.61
N TYR A 106 23.41 -3.26 -10.98
CA TYR A 106 22.65 -3.17 -9.74
C TYR A 106 21.19 -3.57 -9.94
N ALA A 107 20.52 -3.09 -11.01
CA ALA A 107 19.14 -3.47 -11.31
C ALA A 107 18.99 -5.00 -11.46
N LYS A 108 19.90 -5.64 -12.19
CA LYS A 108 19.93 -7.11 -12.34
C LYS A 108 20.12 -7.82 -11.01
N ALA A 109 20.98 -7.30 -10.14
CA ALA A 109 21.19 -7.85 -8.80
C ALA A 109 19.93 -7.74 -7.91
N LEU A 110 19.06 -6.76 -8.15
CA LEU A 110 17.75 -6.62 -7.49
C LEU A 110 16.67 -7.55 -8.08
N GLY A 111 17.00 -8.35 -9.09
CA GLY A 111 16.07 -9.27 -9.74
C GLY A 111 15.26 -8.64 -10.88
N VAL A 112 15.66 -7.46 -11.38
CA VAL A 112 15.08 -6.88 -12.58
C VAL A 112 15.58 -7.65 -13.80
N ASP A 113 14.66 -8.03 -14.67
CA ASP A 113 14.98 -8.56 -16.00
C ASP A 113 15.39 -7.39 -16.90
N THR A 114 16.70 -7.13 -16.95
CA THR A 114 17.29 -6.02 -17.70
C THR A 114 17.17 -6.19 -19.21
N ASP A 115 17.03 -7.43 -19.70
CA ASP A 115 16.95 -7.70 -21.14
C ASP A 115 15.57 -7.31 -21.69
N ASN A 116 14.53 -7.42 -20.86
CA ASN A 116 13.15 -7.05 -21.20
C ASN A 116 12.69 -5.70 -20.60
N LEU A 117 13.56 -4.98 -19.86
CA LEU A 117 13.23 -3.67 -19.31
C LEU A 117 13.33 -2.59 -20.40
N LEU A 118 12.23 -1.89 -20.67
CA LEU A 118 12.25 -0.74 -21.57
C LEU A 118 12.87 0.47 -20.85
N VAL A 119 14.04 0.93 -21.32
CA VAL A 119 14.71 2.11 -20.74
C VAL A 119 14.67 3.26 -21.74
N SER A 120 14.35 4.46 -21.25
CA SER A 120 14.43 5.70 -22.02
C SER A 120 15.23 6.73 -21.24
N GLN A 121 16.18 7.37 -21.91
CA GLN A 121 16.97 8.49 -21.39
C GLN A 121 16.62 9.74 -22.22
N PRO A 122 15.58 10.48 -21.81
CA PRO A 122 15.08 11.63 -22.57
C PRO A 122 15.96 12.87 -22.37
N ASP A 123 15.99 13.74 -23.37
CA ASP A 123 16.72 15.01 -23.33
C ASP A 123 15.92 16.11 -22.60
N THR A 124 14.59 16.03 -22.60
CA THR A 124 13.69 17.06 -22.05
C THR A 124 12.56 16.47 -21.23
N GLY A 125 12.01 17.26 -20.30
CA GLY A 125 10.87 16.87 -19.47
C GLY A 125 9.60 16.61 -20.29
N GLU A 126 9.35 17.39 -21.34
CA GLU A 126 8.24 17.15 -22.27
C GLU A 126 8.37 15.79 -22.95
N GLN A 127 9.52 15.51 -23.54
CA GLN A 127 9.81 14.24 -24.21
C GLN A 127 9.66 13.05 -23.26
N ALA A 128 10.18 13.15 -22.05
CA ALA A 128 10.04 12.12 -21.01
C ALA A 128 8.57 11.76 -20.75
N LEU A 129 7.72 12.77 -20.58
CA LEU A 129 6.30 12.62 -20.26
C LEU A 129 5.48 12.18 -21.48
N GLU A 130 5.87 12.57 -22.70
CA GLU A 130 5.27 12.10 -23.94
C GLU A 130 5.57 10.62 -24.21
N ILE A 131 6.84 10.20 -24.03
CA ILE A 131 7.23 8.79 -24.11
C ILE A 131 6.44 7.97 -23.08
N ALA A 132 6.34 8.45 -21.85
CA ALA A 132 5.54 7.79 -20.81
C ALA A 132 4.06 7.67 -21.22
N ASP A 133 3.43 8.74 -21.73
CA ASP A 133 2.02 8.71 -22.17
C ASP A 133 1.80 7.74 -23.34
N MET A 134 2.69 7.71 -24.33
CA MET A 134 2.62 6.76 -25.46
C MET A 134 2.73 5.31 -24.99
N LEU A 135 3.70 5.02 -24.12
CA LEU A 135 3.91 3.70 -23.56
C LEU A 135 2.71 3.24 -22.72
N ILE A 136 2.15 4.11 -21.88
CA ILE A 136 0.96 3.81 -21.08
C ILE A 136 -0.23 3.53 -21.99
N ARG A 137 -0.48 4.36 -23.02
CA ARG A 137 -1.61 4.20 -23.94
C ARG A 137 -1.53 2.95 -24.81
N SER A 138 -0.34 2.39 -24.99
CA SER A 138 -0.18 1.11 -25.70
C SER A 138 -0.94 -0.05 -25.01
N GLY A 139 -1.21 0.08 -23.70
CA GLY A 139 -1.84 -0.97 -22.89
C GLY A 139 -0.95 -2.18 -22.61
N GLY A 140 0.32 -2.15 -23.05
CA GLY A 140 1.25 -3.25 -22.89
C GLY A 140 2.12 -3.18 -21.64
N LEU A 141 1.99 -2.16 -20.80
CA LEU A 141 2.81 -1.97 -19.60
C LEU A 141 2.04 -2.23 -18.31
N ASP A 142 2.70 -2.87 -17.35
CA ASP A 142 2.19 -3.07 -15.99
C ASP A 142 2.68 -1.99 -15.04
N ILE A 143 3.93 -1.55 -15.24
CA ILE A 143 4.60 -0.57 -14.39
C ILE A 143 5.51 0.34 -15.20
N ILE A 144 5.52 1.63 -14.85
CA ILE A 144 6.46 2.62 -15.39
C ILE A 144 7.05 3.45 -14.25
N VAL A 145 8.37 3.60 -14.25
CA VAL A 145 9.10 4.43 -13.28
C VAL A 145 9.62 5.68 -13.99
N ILE A 146 9.49 6.84 -13.36
CA ILE A 146 10.08 8.10 -13.81
C ILE A 146 11.07 8.55 -12.73
N ASP A 147 12.36 8.44 -13.02
CA ASP A 147 13.48 8.79 -12.13
C ASP A 147 14.29 9.94 -12.73
N SER A 148 14.09 11.20 -12.32
CA SER A 148 13.16 11.68 -11.30
C SER A 148 12.42 12.94 -11.76
N VAL A 149 11.37 13.32 -11.04
CA VAL A 149 10.61 14.55 -11.30
C VAL A 149 11.51 15.78 -11.29
N ALA A 150 12.56 15.79 -10.46
CA ALA A 150 13.47 16.92 -10.37
C ALA A 150 14.25 17.13 -11.68
N ALA A 151 14.53 16.04 -12.39
CA ALA A 151 15.26 16.04 -13.66
C ALA A 151 14.37 16.23 -14.90
N LEU A 152 13.05 16.37 -14.72
CA LEU A 152 12.14 16.72 -15.81
C LEU A 152 12.24 18.22 -16.13
N VAL A 153 13.35 18.63 -16.74
CA VAL A 153 13.64 20.02 -17.08
C VAL A 153 12.93 20.38 -18.40
N PRO A 154 12.09 21.42 -18.43
CA PRO A 154 11.41 21.84 -19.65
C PRO A 154 12.40 22.25 -20.75
N LYS A 155 12.05 21.98 -22.01
CA LYS A 155 12.88 22.34 -23.17
C LYS A 155 13.35 23.80 -23.17
N ALA A 156 12.45 24.73 -22.87
CA ALA A 156 12.78 26.16 -22.85
C ALA A 156 13.80 26.54 -21.77
N GLU A 157 13.93 25.76 -20.69
CA GLU A 157 14.93 25.96 -19.64
C GLU A 157 16.29 25.36 -20.04
N ILE A 158 16.29 24.27 -20.82
CA ILE A 158 17.51 23.65 -21.37
C ILE A 158 18.13 24.51 -22.48
N GLU A 159 17.29 25.10 -23.34
CA GLU A 159 17.74 25.97 -24.44
C GLU A 159 18.05 27.42 -23.98
N GLY A 160 17.64 27.79 -22.76
CA GLY A 160 17.91 29.10 -22.16
C GLY A 160 19.34 29.26 -21.64
N GLU A 161 19.70 30.49 -21.29
CA GLU A 161 21.01 30.77 -20.70
C GLU A 161 21.00 30.56 -19.17
N MET A 162 22.16 30.24 -18.60
CA MET A 162 22.31 30.13 -17.14
C MET A 162 21.97 31.46 -16.47
N GLY A 163 20.89 31.49 -15.70
CA GLY A 163 20.40 32.69 -15.02
C GLY A 163 19.07 33.20 -15.56
N ASP A 164 18.58 32.64 -16.67
CA ASP A 164 17.24 32.93 -17.18
C ASP A 164 16.16 32.48 -16.20
N SER A 165 15.13 33.31 -16.06
CA SER A 165 14.05 33.09 -15.10
C SER A 165 12.89 32.34 -15.74
N HIS A 166 12.82 31.04 -15.50
CA HIS A 166 11.72 30.18 -15.94
C HIS A 166 10.77 29.83 -14.80
N VAL A 167 10.09 30.85 -14.24
CA VAL A 167 9.26 30.68 -13.04
C VAL A 167 8.11 29.70 -13.27
N GLY A 168 8.16 28.55 -12.58
CA GLY A 168 7.05 27.59 -12.49
C GLY A 168 6.78 26.78 -13.75
N LEU A 169 7.71 26.78 -14.72
CA LEU A 169 7.52 26.07 -15.99
C LEU A 169 7.36 24.55 -15.77
N GLN A 170 8.24 23.94 -14.98
CA GLN A 170 8.15 22.53 -14.60
C GLN A 170 6.83 22.18 -13.91
N ALA A 171 6.33 23.04 -13.01
CA ALA A 171 5.06 22.80 -12.31
C ALA A 171 3.85 22.80 -13.27
N ARG A 172 3.88 23.65 -14.30
CA ARG A 172 2.84 23.70 -15.33
C ARG A 172 2.90 22.47 -16.23
N LEU A 173 4.10 22.07 -16.66
CA LEU A 173 4.35 20.86 -17.42
C LEU A 173 3.78 19.63 -16.70
N MET A 174 4.16 19.43 -15.43
CA MET A 174 3.66 18.34 -14.59
C MET A 174 2.13 18.36 -14.47
N SER A 175 1.54 19.54 -14.25
CA SER A 175 0.07 19.66 -14.14
C SER A 175 -0.66 19.26 -15.41
N GLN A 176 -0.12 19.59 -16.58
CA GLN A 176 -0.69 19.24 -17.87
C GLN A 176 -0.51 17.74 -18.17
N ALA A 177 0.69 17.20 -17.94
CA ALA A 177 0.99 15.79 -18.20
C ALA A 177 0.16 14.86 -17.30
N LEU A 178 0.11 15.12 -15.98
CA LEU A 178 -0.66 14.30 -15.06
C LEU A 178 -2.16 14.30 -15.39
N ARG A 179 -2.70 15.42 -15.89
CA ARG A 179 -4.09 15.50 -16.33
C ARG A 179 -4.38 14.58 -17.53
N LYS A 180 -3.42 14.42 -18.45
CA LYS A 180 -3.54 13.53 -19.62
C LYS A 180 -3.33 12.06 -19.26
N ILE A 181 -2.32 11.78 -18.44
CA ILE A 181 -1.84 10.43 -18.15
C ILE A 181 -2.75 9.69 -17.16
N THR A 182 -3.36 10.39 -16.19
CA THR A 182 -4.16 9.74 -15.12
C THR A 182 -5.30 8.86 -15.66
N GLY A 183 -6.01 9.34 -16.70
CA GLY A 183 -7.08 8.56 -17.33
C GLY A 183 -6.55 7.32 -18.04
N ALA A 184 -5.40 7.44 -18.73
CA ALA A 184 -4.78 6.34 -19.44
C ALA A 184 -4.24 5.26 -18.50
N LEU A 185 -3.63 5.64 -17.37
CA LEU A 185 -3.21 4.71 -16.32
C LEU A 185 -4.39 3.90 -15.80
N SER A 186 -5.49 4.55 -15.45
CA SER A 186 -6.68 3.85 -14.93
C SER A 186 -7.32 2.91 -15.95
N ALA A 187 -7.30 3.27 -17.24
CA ALA A 187 -7.88 2.46 -18.29
C ALA A 187 -7.03 1.21 -18.62
N THR A 188 -5.71 1.33 -18.54
CA THR A 188 -4.77 0.26 -18.89
C THR A 188 -4.33 -0.59 -17.70
N GLY A 189 -4.56 -0.12 -16.47
CA GLY A 189 -4.06 -0.80 -15.27
C GLY A 189 -2.57 -0.60 -15.01
N THR A 190 -1.89 0.25 -15.78
CA THR A 190 -0.47 0.57 -15.59
C THR A 190 -0.25 1.35 -14.29
N THR A 191 0.71 0.94 -13.47
CA THR A 191 1.15 1.71 -12.27
C THR A 191 2.27 2.67 -12.66
N ALA A 192 2.13 3.95 -12.37
CA ALA A 192 3.20 4.93 -12.58
C ALA A 192 3.85 5.33 -11.25
N ILE A 193 5.16 5.10 -11.11
CA ILE A 193 5.97 5.54 -9.99
C ILE A 193 6.75 6.79 -10.41
N PHE A 194 6.53 7.90 -9.71
CA PHE A 194 7.36 9.09 -9.82
C PHE A 194 8.32 9.12 -8.63
N ILE A 195 9.62 9.06 -8.92
CA ILE A 195 10.65 9.33 -7.92
C ILE A 195 10.83 10.83 -7.81
N ASN A 196 10.96 11.33 -6.58
CA ASN A 196 11.10 12.76 -6.34
C ASN A 196 12.12 13.04 -5.24
N GLN A 197 12.70 14.23 -5.31
CA GLN A 197 13.68 14.71 -4.34
C GLN A 197 13.02 15.70 -3.37
N LEU A 198 13.61 15.82 -2.18
CA LEU A 198 13.26 16.87 -1.24
C LEU A 198 14.03 18.15 -1.56
N ARG A 199 13.38 19.28 -1.33
CA ARG A 199 13.92 20.65 -1.35
C ARG A 199 13.39 21.38 -0.12
N GLU A 200 14.10 22.40 0.33
CA GLU A 200 13.62 23.25 1.41
C GLU A 200 12.94 24.50 0.85
N LYS A 201 11.78 24.86 1.41
CA LYS A 201 11.12 26.11 1.07
C LYS A 201 11.73 27.23 1.89
N ILE A 202 12.39 28.17 1.21
CA ILE A 202 12.96 29.37 1.83
C ILE A 202 11.84 30.20 2.49
N GLY A 203 12.09 30.70 3.70
CA GLY A 203 11.17 31.59 4.42
C GLY A 203 10.09 30.89 5.26
N VAL A 204 10.21 29.59 5.50
CA VAL A 204 9.34 28.85 6.45
C VAL A 204 10.05 28.76 7.80
N PHE A 205 9.62 29.59 8.76
CA PHE A 205 10.17 29.61 10.13
C PHE A 205 9.42 28.72 11.13
N PHE A 206 8.25 28.19 10.74
CA PHE A 206 7.41 27.32 11.58
C PHE A 206 6.86 26.15 10.76
N GLY A 207 6.92 24.93 11.31
CA GLY A 207 6.48 23.69 10.64
C GLY A 207 7.59 22.98 9.87
N ASN A 208 7.23 22.08 8.95
CA ASN A 208 8.19 21.35 8.11
C ASN A 208 8.54 22.17 6.85
N PRO A 209 9.81 22.59 6.64
CA PRO A 209 10.23 23.34 5.46
C PRO A 209 10.34 22.47 4.20
N GLU A 210 10.31 21.15 4.32
CA GLU A 210 10.50 20.23 3.19
C GLU A 210 9.34 20.26 2.20
N THR A 211 9.69 20.34 0.91
CA THR A 211 8.77 20.21 -0.22
C THR A 211 9.37 19.31 -1.30
N THR A 212 8.53 18.83 -2.21
CA THR A 212 8.92 18.07 -3.38
C THR A 212 8.95 18.95 -4.62
N THR A 213 9.74 18.56 -5.63
CA THR A 213 9.84 19.27 -6.92
C THR A 213 8.64 19.02 -7.83
N GLY A 214 8.50 19.77 -8.94
CA GLY A 214 7.40 19.60 -9.90
C GLY A 214 6.06 20.22 -9.47
N GLY A 215 6.05 21.10 -8.48
CA GLY A 215 4.85 21.80 -8.01
C GLY A 215 3.91 20.93 -7.16
N LYS A 216 2.63 21.31 -7.08
CA LYS A 216 1.65 20.63 -6.20
C LYS A 216 0.84 19.54 -6.89
N ALA A 217 0.83 19.49 -8.22
CA ALA A 217 -0.07 18.60 -8.97
C ALA A 217 0.14 17.12 -8.60
N LEU A 218 1.39 16.65 -8.58
CA LEU A 218 1.71 15.27 -8.23
C LEU A 218 1.17 14.89 -6.84
N LYS A 219 1.24 15.80 -5.87
CA LYS A 219 0.70 15.57 -4.52
C LYS A 219 -0.81 15.27 -4.54
N PHE A 220 -1.58 15.84 -5.46
CA PHE A 220 -3.03 15.62 -5.58
C PHE A 220 -3.37 14.37 -6.38
N TYR A 221 -2.69 14.18 -7.52
CA TYR A 221 -2.90 13.05 -8.42
C TYR A 221 -2.42 11.72 -7.84
N ALA A 222 -1.31 11.71 -7.11
CA ALA A 222 -0.80 10.50 -6.46
C ALA A 222 -1.86 9.86 -5.55
N SER A 223 -2.11 8.58 -5.74
CA SER A 223 -2.98 7.77 -4.87
C SER A 223 -2.24 7.35 -3.61
N VAL A 224 -0.94 7.09 -3.74
CA VAL A 224 -0.04 6.76 -2.63
C VAL A 224 1.17 7.67 -2.70
N ARG A 225 1.61 8.17 -1.55
CA ARG A 225 2.88 8.90 -1.41
C ARG A 225 3.70 8.29 -0.29
N ILE A 226 4.95 7.98 -0.57
CA ILE A 226 5.86 7.27 0.33
C ILE A 226 7.08 8.16 0.59
N ASP A 227 7.29 8.53 1.86
CA ASP A 227 8.51 9.22 2.33
C ASP A 227 9.52 8.17 2.77
N VAL A 228 10.61 8.04 2.02
CA VAL A 228 11.66 7.04 2.23
C VAL A 228 12.90 7.71 2.81
N ARG A 229 13.33 7.28 4.00
CA ARG A 229 14.50 7.81 4.71
C ARG A 229 15.40 6.72 5.24
N ARG A 230 16.70 6.92 5.10
CA ARG A 230 17.71 6.14 5.84
C ARG A 230 17.63 6.54 7.32
N ILE A 231 17.48 5.55 8.21
CA ILE A 231 17.45 5.77 9.66
C ILE A 231 18.75 5.33 10.34
N GLN A 232 19.39 4.27 9.86
CA GLN A 232 20.64 3.77 10.44
C GLN A 232 21.50 3.09 9.38
N THR A 233 22.83 3.16 9.50
CA THR A 233 23.75 2.34 8.71
C THR A 233 23.92 0.98 9.38
N LEU A 234 23.72 -0.09 8.61
CA LEU A 234 24.00 -1.46 9.04
C LEU A 234 25.49 -1.75 8.88
N LYS A 235 26.11 -2.33 9.89
CA LYS A 235 27.55 -2.67 9.90
C LYS A 235 27.75 -4.14 10.20
N ASP A 236 28.74 -4.73 9.56
CA ASP A 236 29.32 -6.02 9.93
C ASP A 236 30.78 -5.77 10.37
N GLY A 237 31.03 -5.88 11.67
CA GLY A 237 32.22 -5.30 12.30
C GLY A 237 32.32 -3.80 12.02
N ASP A 238 33.40 -3.39 11.35
CA ASP A 238 33.64 -1.99 10.95
C ASP A 238 33.14 -1.65 9.54
N GLN A 239 32.76 -2.65 8.72
CA GLN A 239 32.36 -2.46 7.33
C GLN A 239 30.88 -2.07 7.23
N PRO A 240 30.52 -0.97 6.54
CA PRO A 240 29.13 -0.62 6.29
C PRO A 240 28.54 -1.53 5.20
N VAL A 241 27.61 -2.41 5.57
CA VAL A 241 27.03 -3.44 4.68
C VAL A 241 25.66 -3.07 4.11
N GLY A 242 25.02 -2.03 4.65
CA GLY A 242 23.72 -1.59 4.17
C GLY A 242 23.12 -0.47 5.01
N ASN A 243 21.83 -0.23 4.82
CA ASN A 243 21.07 0.80 5.51
C ASN A 243 19.74 0.23 6.01
N ARG A 244 19.41 0.53 7.27
CA ARG A 244 18.03 0.45 7.76
C ARG A 244 17.28 1.64 7.19
N THR A 245 16.19 1.37 6.50
CA THR A 245 15.35 2.35 5.82
C THR A 245 13.95 2.34 6.39
N ARG A 246 13.40 3.53 6.60
CA ARG A 246 12.02 3.75 7.01
C ARG A 246 11.23 4.33 5.83
N ALA A 247 10.11 3.71 5.50
CA ALA A 247 9.17 4.17 4.51
C ALA A 247 7.85 4.55 5.20
N LYS A 248 7.48 5.83 5.17
CA LYS A 248 6.22 6.34 5.73
C LYS A 248 5.21 6.59 4.63
N VAL A 249 4.03 5.98 4.73
CA VAL A 249 2.93 6.20 3.78
C VAL A 249 2.21 7.50 4.16
N VAL A 250 2.71 8.64 3.68
CA VAL A 250 2.17 9.97 4.03
C VAL A 250 0.84 10.29 3.36
N LYS A 251 0.49 9.56 2.29
CA LYS A 251 -0.82 9.64 1.64
C LYS A 251 -1.20 8.25 1.14
N ASN A 252 -2.44 7.86 1.37
CA ASN A 252 -3.01 6.62 0.86
C ASN A 252 -4.50 6.83 0.57
N LYS A 253 -4.91 6.63 -0.69
CA LYS A 253 -6.33 6.68 -1.11
C LYS A 253 -7.00 5.31 -1.11
N MET A 254 -6.25 4.23 -0.85
CA MET A 254 -6.71 2.84 -0.97
C MET A 254 -6.91 2.18 0.40
N ALA A 255 -6.17 2.63 1.41
CA ALA A 255 -6.26 2.18 2.79
C ALA A 255 -5.91 3.34 3.74
N PRO A 256 -6.05 3.16 5.08
CA PRO A 256 -5.66 4.20 6.03
C PRO A 256 -4.19 4.66 5.85
N PRO A 257 -3.93 5.99 5.79
CA PRO A 257 -2.58 6.53 5.66
C PRO A 257 -1.80 6.52 6.98
N PHE A 258 -0.56 7.01 6.93
CA PHE A 258 0.35 7.28 8.06
C PHE A 258 1.00 6.06 8.74
N LYS A 259 0.70 4.85 8.25
CA LYS A 259 1.49 3.67 8.57
C LYS A 259 2.94 3.82 8.10
N GLN A 260 3.83 3.14 8.79
CA GLN A 260 5.26 3.16 8.55
C GLN A 260 5.76 1.72 8.43
N ALA A 261 6.74 1.52 7.57
CA ALA A 261 7.45 0.27 7.41
C ALA A 261 8.93 0.52 7.62
N GLU A 262 9.61 -0.44 8.26
CA GLU A 262 11.06 -0.45 8.36
C GLU A 262 11.61 -1.73 7.75
N PHE A 263 12.66 -1.58 6.97
CA PHE A 263 13.31 -2.70 6.28
C PHE A 263 14.78 -2.40 6.02
N ASP A 264 15.54 -3.46 5.79
CA ASP A 264 16.98 -3.40 5.58
C ASP A 264 17.26 -3.40 4.07
N ILE A 265 18.03 -2.41 3.59
CA ILE A 265 18.60 -2.37 2.24
C ILE A 265 20.06 -2.77 2.35
N VAL A 266 20.41 -3.97 1.86
CA VAL A 266 21.79 -4.47 1.81
C VAL A 266 22.41 -4.07 0.47
N TYR A 267 23.64 -3.56 0.50
CA TYR A 267 24.32 -3.14 -0.71
C TYR A 267 24.55 -4.33 -1.66
N GLY A 268 24.27 -4.13 -2.95
CA GLY A 268 24.36 -5.17 -3.98
C GLY A 268 23.26 -6.24 -3.93
N GLN A 269 22.36 -6.24 -2.95
CA GLN A 269 21.26 -7.21 -2.84
C GLN A 269 19.88 -6.53 -2.78
N GLY A 270 19.82 -5.28 -2.33
CA GLY A 270 18.59 -4.52 -2.18
C GLY A 270 17.84 -4.78 -0.88
N ILE A 271 16.52 -4.65 -0.94
CA ILE A 271 15.61 -4.88 0.18
C ILE A 271 15.69 -6.35 0.59
N SER A 272 15.98 -6.59 1.87
CA SER A 272 15.96 -7.94 2.41
C SER A 272 14.56 -8.37 2.83
N ARG A 273 13.96 -9.22 2.01
CA ARG A 273 12.70 -9.88 2.32
C ARG A 273 12.79 -10.67 3.63
N GLU A 274 13.84 -11.47 3.81
CA GLU A 274 14.00 -12.34 4.98
C GLU A 274 14.22 -11.53 6.26
N GLY A 275 14.94 -10.41 6.16
CA GLY A 275 15.09 -9.48 7.28
C GLY A 275 13.75 -8.90 7.74
N SER A 276 12.90 -8.52 6.79
CA SER A 276 11.54 -8.05 7.08
C SER A 276 10.64 -9.17 7.62
N LEU A 277 10.74 -10.40 7.12
CA LEU A 277 9.98 -11.54 7.63
C LEU A 277 10.27 -11.82 9.10
N LEU A 278 11.55 -11.76 9.50
CA LEU A 278 11.93 -11.97 10.90
C LEU A 278 11.40 -10.86 11.81
N ASP A 279 11.55 -9.60 11.42
CA ASP A 279 11.09 -8.46 12.23
C ASP A 279 9.55 -8.51 12.39
N MET A 280 8.83 -8.67 11.28
CA MET A 280 7.36 -8.75 11.27
C MET A 280 6.85 -10.02 11.97
N GLY A 281 7.55 -11.14 11.79
CA GLY A 281 7.21 -12.40 12.44
C GLY A 281 7.33 -12.31 13.95
N VAL A 282 8.35 -11.62 14.47
CA VAL A 282 8.51 -11.37 15.90
C VAL A 282 7.44 -10.41 16.43
N GLU A 283 7.17 -9.32 15.72
CA GLU A 283 6.16 -8.32 16.11
C GLU A 283 4.75 -8.95 16.20
N ASN A 284 4.43 -9.88 15.32
CA ASN A 284 3.13 -10.56 15.26
C ASN A 284 3.10 -11.90 16.03
N GLY A 285 4.16 -12.24 16.77
CA GLY A 285 4.21 -13.45 17.60
C GLY A 285 4.27 -14.78 16.84
N ILE A 286 4.56 -14.75 15.53
CA ILE A 286 4.71 -15.92 14.66
C ILE A 286 6.10 -16.53 14.82
N VAL A 287 7.12 -15.68 14.93
CA VAL A 287 8.50 -16.06 15.22
C VAL A 287 8.80 -15.69 16.68
N ARG A 288 9.33 -16.64 17.46
CA ARG A 288 9.74 -16.40 18.85
C ARG A 288 11.18 -15.95 18.90
N LYS A 289 11.46 -14.92 19.71
CA LYS A 289 12.81 -14.45 19.99
C LYS A 289 13.16 -14.69 21.46
N SER A 290 14.14 -15.56 21.73
CA SER A 290 14.65 -15.86 23.07
C SER A 290 16.10 -15.39 23.18
N GLY A 291 16.29 -14.18 23.71
CA GLY A 291 17.59 -13.51 23.71
C GLY A 291 18.05 -13.21 22.29
N ALA A 292 19.13 -13.85 21.85
CA ALA A 292 19.65 -13.75 20.50
C ALA A 292 19.06 -14.79 19.52
N TRP A 293 18.34 -15.80 20.02
CA TRP A 293 17.83 -16.91 19.19
C TRP A 293 16.48 -16.60 18.56
N PHE A 294 16.33 -16.96 17.29
CA PHE A 294 15.07 -16.94 16.55
C PHE A 294 14.56 -18.37 16.37
N THR A 295 13.29 -18.60 16.69
CA THR A 295 12.63 -19.92 16.60
C THR A 295 11.27 -19.78 15.95
N TYR A 296 10.95 -20.68 15.03
CA TYR A 296 9.64 -20.76 14.40
C TYR A 296 9.07 -22.16 14.64
N GLY A 297 7.96 -22.25 15.37
CA GLY A 297 7.43 -23.56 15.80
C GLY A 297 8.47 -24.35 16.61
N THR A 298 8.93 -25.47 16.06
CA THR A 298 10.00 -26.31 16.60
C THR A 298 11.38 -26.00 16.01
N ASP A 299 11.43 -25.25 14.93
CA ASP A 299 12.65 -25.04 14.15
C ASP A 299 13.45 -23.86 14.67
N GLN A 300 14.74 -24.08 14.89
CA GLN A 300 15.67 -23.02 15.25
C GLN A 300 16.18 -22.35 13.97
N LEU A 301 15.72 -21.12 13.73
CA LEU A 301 16.14 -20.34 12.56
C LEU A 301 17.60 -19.88 12.67
N GLY A 302 18.08 -19.64 13.90
CA GLY A 302 19.48 -19.33 14.16
C GLY A 302 19.71 -18.35 15.30
N GLN A 303 20.98 -18.19 15.68
CA GLN A 303 21.43 -17.21 16.65
C GLN A 303 21.81 -15.90 15.97
N GLY A 304 21.12 -14.81 16.29
CA GLY A 304 21.31 -13.51 15.67
C GLY A 304 20.53 -13.36 14.36
N LYS A 305 20.27 -12.10 13.98
CA LYS A 305 19.43 -11.79 12.81
C LYS A 305 20.06 -12.28 11.51
N GLU A 306 21.39 -12.19 11.37
CA GLU A 306 22.06 -12.54 10.12
C GLU A 306 22.05 -14.05 9.82
N ASN A 307 22.28 -14.88 10.84
CA ASN A 307 22.18 -16.33 10.69
C ASN A 307 20.73 -16.76 10.37
N ALA A 308 19.75 -16.16 11.04
CA ALA A 308 18.34 -16.43 10.75
C ALA A 308 17.92 -15.98 9.34
N ARG A 309 18.49 -14.87 8.82
CA ARG A 309 18.26 -14.44 7.43
C ARG A 309 18.83 -15.44 6.44
N THR A 310 20.06 -15.89 6.67
CA THR A 310 20.73 -16.89 5.81
C THR A 310 19.93 -18.18 5.79
N PHE A 311 19.47 -18.65 6.95
CA PHE A 311 18.62 -19.83 7.07
C PHE A 311 17.32 -19.71 6.25
N LEU A 312 16.63 -18.56 6.29
CA LEU A 312 15.42 -18.34 5.49
C LEU A 312 15.71 -18.23 3.99
N LYS A 313 16.87 -17.70 3.60
CA LYS A 313 17.30 -17.70 2.19
C LYS A 313 17.52 -19.11 1.65
N ASP A 314 18.10 -19.98 2.47
CA ASP A 314 18.36 -21.38 2.12
C ASP A 314 17.07 -22.25 2.14
N ASN A 315 16.02 -21.78 2.81
CA ASN A 315 14.73 -22.47 2.96
C ASN A 315 13.55 -21.59 2.50
N PRO A 316 13.40 -21.36 1.19
CA PRO A 316 12.38 -20.45 0.64
C PRO A 316 10.95 -20.89 0.94
N GLU A 317 10.67 -22.20 0.99
CA GLU A 317 9.34 -22.72 1.33
C GLU A 317 8.90 -22.28 2.74
N LEU A 318 9.84 -22.29 3.70
CA LEU A 318 9.58 -21.83 5.06
C LEU A 318 9.37 -20.31 5.11
N ALA A 319 10.15 -19.56 4.32
CA ALA A 319 9.97 -18.11 4.22
C ALA A 319 8.59 -17.75 3.65
N ASP A 320 8.11 -18.47 2.64
CA ASP A 320 6.79 -18.31 2.05
C ASP A 320 5.66 -18.68 3.03
N GLU A 321 5.85 -19.74 3.83
CA GLU A 321 4.90 -20.12 4.89
C GLU A 321 4.78 -19.02 5.96
N ILE A 322 5.91 -18.50 6.43
CA ILE A 322 5.96 -17.40 7.42
C ILE A 322 5.29 -16.15 6.83
N GLU A 323 5.58 -15.80 5.57
CA GLU A 323 4.94 -14.68 4.89
C GLU A 323 3.41 -14.82 4.87
N ASN A 324 2.91 -15.97 4.43
CA ASN A 324 1.49 -16.24 4.35
C ASN A 324 0.80 -16.13 5.72
N LYS A 325 1.45 -16.63 6.78
CA LYS A 325 0.94 -16.50 8.16
C LYS A 325 0.91 -15.05 8.63
N ILE A 326 1.93 -14.25 8.32
CA ILE A 326 1.97 -12.81 8.64
C ILE A 326 0.82 -12.09 7.91
N LEU A 327 0.67 -12.31 6.61
CA LEU A 327 -0.38 -11.68 5.80
C LEU A 327 -1.79 -12.11 6.24
N ALA A 328 -1.98 -13.38 6.58
CA ALA A 328 -3.24 -13.90 7.11
C ALA A 328 -3.60 -13.27 8.46
N ALA A 329 -2.65 -13.21 9.41
CA ALA A 329 -2.85 -12.60 10.71
C ALA A 329 -3.22 -11.10 10.62
N LEU A 330 -2.67 -10.40 9.64
CA LEU A 330 -2.92 -8.98 9.40
C LEU A 330 -4.13 -8.72 8.49
N GLY A 331 -4.71 -9.76 7.91
CA GLY A 331 -5.88 -9.65 7.03
C GLY A 331 -5.57 -8.93 5.71
N ILE A 332 -4.36 -9.10 5.17
CA ILE A 332 -3.87 -8.42 3.95
C ILE A 332 -3.73 -9.41 2.80
N GLY A 333 -4.08 -8.96 1.58
CA GLY A 333 -3.97 -9.75 0.36
C GLY A 333 -4.89 -10.97 0.32
N GLU A 334 -4.58 -11.91 -0.57
CA GLU A 334 -5.31 -13.18 -0.69
C GLU A 334 -5.28 -14.02 0.60
N PRO A 335 -4.15 -14.15 1.32
CA PRO A 335 -4.10 -14.90 2.59
C PRO A 335 -5.03 -14.29 3.65
N GLY A 336 -5.05 -12.96 3.75
CA GLY A 336 -5.95 -12.25 4.66
C GLY A 336 -7.43 -12.40 4.30
N ARG A 337 -7.75 -12.45 3.00
CA ARG A 337 -9.12 -12.71 2.54
C ARG A 337 -9.56 -14.13 2.89
N LYS A 338 -8.75 -15.14 2.58
CA LYS A 338 -9.05 -16.55 2.93
C LYS A 338 -9.27 -16.72 4.43
N ALA A 339 -8.42 -16.10 5.26
CA ALA A 339 -8.59 -16.13 6.70
C ALA A 339 -9.92 -15.50 7.18
N ARG A 340 -10.38 -14.41 6.54
CA ARG A 340 -11.69 -13.80 6.84
C ARG A 340 -12.84 -14.67 6.38
N GLU A 341 -12.77 -15.21 5.15
CA GLU A 341 -13.78 -16.12 4.60
C GLU A 341 -13.91 -17.39 5.47
N GLU A 342 -12.80 -17.96 5.94
CA GLU A 342 -12.77 -19.09 6.87
C GLU A 342 -13.34 -18.74 8.25
N ALA A 343 -13.03 -17.55 8.79
CA ALA A 343 -13.58 -17.07 10.06
C ALA A 343 -15.10 -16.81 9.97
N GLU A 344 -15.57 -16.25 8.86
CA GLU A 344 -17.00 -16.02 8.58
C GLU A 344 -17.74 -17.35 8.39
N ALA A 345 -17.16 -18.31 7.66
CA ALA A 345 -17.71 -19.66 7.52
C ALA A 345 -17.79 -20.40 8.88
N ALA A 346 -16.76 -20.28 9.72
CA ALA A 346 -16.75 -20.84 11.07
C ALA A 346 -17.78 -20.17 11.99
N ALA A 347 -17.99 -18.85 11.85
CA ALA A 347 -19.02 -18.12 12.59
C ALA A 347 -20.44 -18.51 12.14
N ALA A 348 -20.65 -18.70 10.83
CA ALA A 348 -21.91 -19.17 10.28
C ALA A 348 -22.25 -20.60 10.73
N GLN A 349 -21.27 -21.50 10.77
CA GLN A 349 -21.44 -22.86 11.29
C GLN A 349 -21.76 -22.88 12.78
N LYS A 350 -21.13 -22.01 13.59
CA LYS A 350 -21.47 -21.85 15.01
C LYS A 350 -22.86 -21.24 15.21
N ALA A 351 -23.30 -20.33 14.35
CA ALA A 351 -24.65 -19.76 14.42
C ALA A 351 -25.73 -20.78 14.02
N SER A 352 -25.47 -21.68 13.06
CA SER A 352 -26.39 -22.77 12.71
C SER A 352 -26.46 -23.88 13.76
N ALA A 353 -25.36 -24.14 14.48
CA ALA A 353 -25.34 -25.14 15.55
C ALA A 353 -26.10 -24.71 16.82
N VAL A 354 -26.38 -23.42 16.99
CA VAL A 354 -27.20 -22.88 18.11
C VAL A 354 -28.70 -22.84 17.74
N ALA A 355 -29.06 -23.16 16.49
CA ALA A 355 -30.43 -23.05 15.96
C ALA A 355 -31.16 -24.40 15.76
N GLU A 356 -30.62 -25.53 16.22
CA GLU A 356 -31.39 -26.78 16.32
C GLU A 356 -32.15 -26.85 17.66
N PRO A 357 -33.48 -27.02 17.64
CA PRO A 357 -34.29 -27.01 18.86
C PRO A 357 -34.20 -28.36 19.58
N GLU A 358 -33.99 -28.33 20.91
CA GLU A 358 -34.33 -29.46 21.78
C GLU A 358 -35.85 -29.71 21.72
N ALA A 359 -36.26 -30.60 20.82
CA ALA A 359 -37.59 -31.19 20.79
C ALA A 359 -37.48 -32.68 21.11
N GLY A 360 -37.73 -33.05 22.38
CA GLY A 360 -37.96 -34.46 22.72
C GLY A 360 -37.75 -34.86 24.17
N ALA A 361 -38.68 -34.51 25.06
CA ALA A 361 -39.06 -35.37 26.19
C ALA A 361 -40.39 -34.89 26.82
N GLN A 362 -41.50 -35.52 26.44
CA GLN A 362 -42.76 -35.47 27.19
C GLN A 362 -42.77 -36.54 28.28
N GLY A 363 -43.31 -36.19 29.46
CA GLY A 363 -44.16 -37.10 30.22
C GLY A 363 -43.98 -37.11 31.74
N GLY A 364 -44.91 -36.49 32.47
CA GLY A 364 -45.43 -37.07 33.73
C GLY A 364 -45.51 -36.20 34.99
N LYS A 365 -46.71 -35.63 35.23
CA LYS A 365 -47.45 -35.46 36.53
C LYS A 365 -46.71 -34.84 37.73
N ALA A 366 -47.08 -33.64 38.22
CA ALA A 366 -48.28 -33.22 38.96
C ALA A 366 -48.12 -33.19 40.50
N ALA A 367 -48.41 -31.99 41.04
CA ALA A 367 -48.99 -31.66 42.36
C ALA A 367 -48.10 -31.54 43.64
N SER A 368 -48.13 -30.30 44.15
CA SER A 368 -48.48 -29.91 45.53
C SER A 368 -47.36 -29.50 46.52
N THR A 369 -47.47 -28.21 46.90
CA THR A 369 -47.45 -27.62 48.26
C THR A 369 -46.20 -27.55 49.14
N THR A 370 -46.03 -26.32 49.65
CA THR A 370 -45.54 -25.88 50.98
C THR A 370 -44.03 -25.89 51.28
N GLY A 371 -43.54 -24.75 51.78
CA GLY A 371 -42.24 -24.66 52.47
C GLY A 371 -41.66 -23.26 52.50
N ALA A 372 -41.68 -22.61 53.65
CA ALA A 372 -41.25 -21.23 53.89
C ALA A 372 -39.77 -21.10 54.30
N LYS A 373 -39.22 -19.87 54.12
CA LYS A 373 -38.01 -19.27 54.77
C LYS A 373 -36.67 -19.92 54.36
N SER A 374 -35.53 -19.24 54.17
CA SER A 374 -34.96 -18.01 54.72
C SER A 374 -33.83 -17.52 53.78
N ALA A 375 -33.73 -16.22 53.50
CA ALA A 375 -32.66 -15.30 53.93
C ALA A 375 -31.20 -15.77 53.72
N GLY A 376 -30.48 -15.09 52.81
CA GLY A 376 -29.04 -15.26 52.59
C GLY A 376 -28.49 -14.30 51.54
N THR A 377 -28.24 -13.07 51.97
CA THR A 377 -27.58 -11.95 51.26
C THR A 377 -26.21 -12.28 50.65
N ARG A 378 -25.96 -11.86 49.39
CA ARG A 378 -24.93 -10.86 48.99
C ARG A 378 -24.66 -10.87 47.47
N GLY A 379 -24.67 -9.66 46.88
CA GLY A 379 -23.65 -9.27 45.90
C GLY A 379 -24.01 -9.28 44.41
N ALA A 380 -24.92 -8.42 43.95
CA ALA A 380 -25.05 -8.09 42.52
C ALA A 380 -24.38 -6.73 42.22
N LYS A 381 -23.17 -6.74 41.67
CA LYS A 381 -22.59 -5.58 40.96
C LYS A 381 -23.04 -5.66 39.49
N LYS A 382 -24.00 -4.81 39.10
CA LYS A 382 -24.30 -4.51 37.71
C LYS A 382 -23.18 -3.65 37.12
N ALA A 383 -22.48 -4.17 36.12
CA ALA A 383 -21.68 -3.34 35.21
C ALA A 383 -22.64 -2.56 34.31
N LYS A 384 -22.55 -1.23 34.37
CA LYS A 384 -23.34 -0.30 33.57
C LYS A 384 -22.64 -0.12 32.23
N ALA A 385 -23.38 -0.32 31.14
CA ALA A 385 -22.95 -0.02 29.78
C ALA A 385 -22.57 1.46 29.67
N VAL A 386 -21.41 1.74 29.06
CA VAL A 386 -20.94 3.09 28.73
C VAL A 386 -21.41 3.38 27.30
N SER A 387 -22.33 4.33 27.16
CA SER A 387 -22.77 4.87 25.88
C SER A 387 -21.79 5.94 25.42
N VAL A 388 -21.46 5.87 24.13
CA VAL A 388 -20.63 6.80 23.37
C VAL A 388 -21.47 8.05 23.09
N ASP A 389 -21.39 9.09 23.92
CA ASP A 389 -21.95 10.42 23.62
C ASP A 389 -21.44 11.52 24.59
N ASP A 390 -20.16 11.49 24.97
CA ASP A 390 -19.52 12.57 25.77
C ASP A 390 -18.14 12.94 25.19
N ALA A 391 -18.11 13.36 23.92
CA ALA A 391 -16.85 13.78 23.26
C ALA A 391 -16.96 15.06 22.42
N PHE A 392 -17.93 15.93 22.70
CA PHE A 392 -17.98 17.28 22.14
C PHE A 392 -18.44 18.29 23.20
N GLY A 393 -17.48 18.68 24.04
CA GLY A 393 -17.58 19.87 24.89
C GLY A 393 -16.85 21.02 24.22
N GLU A 394 -17.60 22.08 23.91
CA GLU A 394 -17.11 23.41 23.57
C GLU A 394 -16.24 23.95 24.72
N GLU A 395 -15.04 24.41 24.42
CA GLU A 395 -14.48 25.58 25.11
C GLU A 395 -13.71 26.44 24.11
N ALA A 396 -14.16 27.69 24.00
CA ALA A 396 -13.50 28.77 23.33
C ALA A 396 -12.37 29.33 24.22
N GLY A 397 -11.22 29.67 23.63
CA GLY A 397 -10.14 30.33 24.34
C GLY A 397 -8.91 30.63 23.46
N GLY A 398 -8.95 31.79 22.79
CA GLY A 398 -7.85 32.60 22.23
C GLY A 398 -6.49 31.98 21.87
N PHE A 399 -6.14 32.03 20.58
CA PHE A 399 -5.10 32.90 20.01
C PHE A 399 -5.25 32.99 18.48
#